data_AF-A0A382KER2-F1
#
_entry.id   AF-A0A382KER2-F1
#
_cell.length_a   1.000
_cell.length_b   1.000
_cell.length_c   1.000
_cell.angle_alpha   90.00
_cell.angle_beta   90.00
_cell.angle_gamma   90.00
#
_symmetry.space_group_name_H-M   'P 1'
#
loop_
_entity.id
_entity.type
_entity.pdbx_description
1 polymer ?
#
loop_
_entity_poly.entity_id
_entity_poly.type
_entity_poly.pdbx_seq_one_letter_code
_entity_poly.pdbx_strand_id
1 'polypeptide(L)'
;MGVSNDDKVVIYDNSDLITSCRCWFQFLYFGHRPDLVFILDGGLKKWKLENRKITNKETKIKPSKYFAKENTHMIKNKLQIEENIKKDEFKLLDARSKERFNGKVKEPRPGVRSGSIEGSICLPYSECINPKDNS
;
A
#
# COMPACT_ATOMS: atom_id res chain seq x y z
N MET A 1 -1.48 -4.89 -19.35
CA MET A 1 -0.34 -5.15 -18.44
C MET A 1 0.51 -6.33 -18.89
N GLY A 2 -0.03 -7.35 -19.56
CA GLY A 2 0.79 -8.48 -20.02
C GLY A 2 1.27 -9.38 -18.88
N VAL A 3 0.63 -9.28 -17.71
CA VAL A 3 0.93 -10.07 -16.51
C VAL A 3 0.11 -11.36 -16.53
N SER A 4 0.74 -12.49 -16.31
CA SER A 4 0.14 -13.81 -16.07
C SER A 4 0.16 -14.15 -14.57
N ASN A 5 -0.57 -15.19 -14.17
CA ASN A 5 -0.59 -15.63 -12.77
C ASN A 5 0.75 -16.19 -12.27
N ASP A 6 1.66 -16.60 -13.17
CA ASP A 6 2.97 -17.19 -12.85
C ASP A 6 4.14 -16.20 -12.99
N ASP A 7 3.86 -14.96 -13.37
CA ASP A 7 4.89 -13.93 -13.56
C ASP A 7 5.45 -13.46 -12.22
N LYS A 8 6.76 -13.20 -12.20
CA LYS A 8 7.36 -12.41 -11.11
C LYS A 8 7.07 -10.94 -11.35
N VAL A 9 6.31 -10.33 -10.44
CA VAL A 9 5.91 -8.93 -10.50
C VAL A 9 6.74 -8.13 -9.49
N VAL A 10 7.53 -7.18 -9.99
CA VAL A 10 8.23 -6.19 -9.14
C VAL A 10 7.54 -4.85 -9.30
N ILE A 11 7.06 -4.30 -8.18
CA ILE A 11 6.25 -3.09 -8.13
C ILE A 11 7.10 -1.97 -7.56
N TYR A 12 7.06 -0.83 -8.23
CA TYR A 12 7.65 0.41 -7.75
C TYR A 12 6.76 1.57 -8.16
N ASP A 13 6.97 2.73 -7.56
CA ASP A 13 6.32 3.95 -7.96
C ASP A 13 7.33 5.12 -7.97
N ASN A 14 6.83 6.27 -8.39
CA ASN A 14 7.49 7.56 -8.31
C ASN A 14 6.50 8.58 -7.74
N SER A 15 5.84 8.22 -6.64
CA SER A 15 4.87 9.08 -5.95
C SER A 15 5.40 9.49 -4.57
N ASP A 16 4.99 10.67 -4.12
CA ASP A 16 5.35 11.15 -2.79
C ASP A 16 4.68 10.33 -1.67
N LEU A 17 3.63 9.58 -2.01
CA LEU A 17 2.83 8.77 -1.09
C LEU A 17 3.21 7.29 -1.09
N ILE A 18 4.20 6.88 -1.89
CA ILE A 18 4.76 5.52 -1.92
C ILE A 18 3.64 4.47 -2.08
N THR A 19 2.88 4.64 -3.16
CA THR A 19 1.65 3.89 -3.45
C THR A 19 1.88 2.45 -3.91
N SER A 20 3.12 2.03 -4.15
CA SER A 20 3.52 0.69 -4.57
C SER A 20 3.03 -0.40 -3.61
N CYS A 21 3.09 -0.16 -2.29
CA CYS A 21 2.54 -1.07 -1.28
C CYS A 21 1.07 -1.39 -1.48
N ARG A 22 0.27 -0.42 -1.95
CA ARG A 22 -1.16 -0.64 -2.25
C ARG A 22 -1.36 -1.55 -3.46
N CYS A 23 -0.54 -1.38 -4.50
CA CYS A 23 -0.59 -2.25 -5.67
C CYS A 23 -0.11 -3.67 -5.33
N TRP A 24 0.95 -3.81 -4.53
CA TRP A 24 1.42 -5.09 -3.98
C TRP A 24 0.31 -5.81 -3.20
N PHE A 25 -0.34 -5.12 -2.27
CA PHE A 25 -1.50 -5.67 -1.55
C PHE A 25 -2.61 -6.11 -2.50
N GLN A 26 -2.87 -5.36 -3.58
CA GLN A 26 -3.92 -5.69 -4.54
C GLN A 26 -3.66 -6.99 -5.30
N PHE A 27 -2.40 -7.28 -5.66
CA PHE A 27 -2.01 -8.56 -6.25
C PHE A 27 -2.26 -9.71 -5.28
N LEU A 28 -1.86 -9.56 -4.01
CA LEU A 28 -2.13 -10.56 -2.98
C LEU A 28 -3.64 -10.76 -2.76
N TYR A 29 -4.41 -9.67 -2.69
CA TYR A 29 -5.86 -9.70 -2.54
C TYR A 29 -6.53 -10.48 -3.68
N PHE A 30 -6.01 -10.35 -4.91
CA PHE A 30 -6.53 -11.10 -6.07
C PHE A 30 -5.83 -12.43 -6.31
N GLY A 31 -5.16 -12.98 -5.30
CA GLY A 31 -4.66 -14.35 -5.30
C GLY A 31 -3.37 -14.56 -6.10
N HIS A 32 -2.64 -13.48 -6.41
CA HIS A 32 -1.26 -13.63 -6.89
C HIS A 32 -0.41 -14.26 -5.80
N ARG A 33 0.49 -15.16 -6.19
CA ARG A 33 1.33 -15.87 -5.24
C ARG A 33 2.25 -14.92 -4.48
N PRO A 34 2.29 -14.98 -3.13
CA PRO A 34 3.14 -14.07 -2.34
C PRO A 34 4.63 -14.16 -2.67
N ASP A 35 5.12 -15.32 -3.11
CA ASP A 35 6.50 -15.53 -3.52
C ASP A 35 6.82 -15.05 -4.95
N LEU A 36 5.84 -14.46 -5.65
CA LEU A 36 5.98 -13.91 -6.99
C LEU A 36 5.72 -12.41 -7.08
N VAL A 37 5.29 -11.75 -5.99
CA VAL A 37 5.02 -10.31 -5.98
C VAL A 37 5.89 -9.57 -4.97
N PHE A 38 6.64 -8.59 -5.46
CA PHE A 38 7.69 -7.90 -4.71
C PHE A 38 7.54 -6.38 -4.84
N ILE A 39 8.06 -5.67 -3.85
CA ILE A 39 8.26 -4.22 -3.91
C ILE A 39 9.75 -3.96 -4.16
N LEU A 40 10.05 -3.00 -5.03
CA LEU A 40 11.41 -2.48 -5.17
C LEU A 40 11.72 -1.55 -4.00
N ASP A 41 12.59 -2.01 -3.10
CA ASP A 41 13.09 -1.21 -1.98
C ASP A 41 13.68 0.14 -2.46
N GLY A 42 13.22 1.25 -1.87
CA GLY A 42 13.58 2.61 -2.30
C GLY A 42 12.93 3.12 -3.60
N GLY A 43 12.18 2.27 -4.30
CA GLY A 43 11.44 2.60 -5.51
C GLY A 43 12.28 3.25 -6.61
N LEU A 44 11.66 4.09 -7.44
CA LEU A 44 12.38 4.79 -8.52
C LEU A 44 13.38 5.82 -7.98
N LYS A 45 13.15 6.37 -6.79
CA LYS A 45 14.02 7.38 -6.16
C LYS A 45 15.41 6.79 -5.90
N LYS A 46 15.50 5.71 -5.13
CA LYS A 46 16.78 5.01 -4.88
C LYS A 46 17.41 4.50 -6.16
N TRP A 47 16.62 3.94 -7.07
CA TRP A 47 17.11 3.47 -8.39
C TRP A 47 17.85 4.57 -9.16
N LYS A 48 17.31 5.80 -9.17
CA LYS A 48 17.96 6.97 -9.78
C LYS A 48 19.18 7.44 -9.00
N LEU A 49 19.11 7.49 -7.66
CA LEU A 49 20.24 7.85 -6.80
C LEU A 49 21.44 6.92 -6.99
N GLU A 50 21.19 5.63 -7.25
CA GLU A 50 22.20 4.63 -7.55
C GLU A 50 22.67 4.64 -9.02
N ASN A 51 22.26 5.64 -9.82
CA ASN A 51 22.60 5.77 -11.24
C ASN A 51 22.26 4.54 -12.09
N ARG A 52 21.19 3.82 -11.75
CA ARG A 52 20.75 2.65 -12.52
C ARG A 52 20.03 3.08 -13.80
N LYS A 53 20.03 2.18 -14.79
CA LYS A 53 19.47 2.45 -16.12
C LYS A 53 17.97 2.75 -16.04
N ILE A 54 17.54 3.78 -16.76
CA ILE A 54 16.14 4.14 -16.98
C ILE A 54 15.89 4.32 -18.48
N THR A 55 14.63 4.28 -18.90
CA THR A 55 14.25 4.55 -20.28
C THR A 55 12.94 5.33 -20.34
N ASN A 56 12.81 6.17 -21.36
CA ASN A 56 11.55 6.81 -21.75
C ASN A 56 10.93 6.14 -22.99
N LYS A 57 11.53 5.04 -23.48
CA LYS A 57 10.99 4.28 -24.60
C LYS A 57 9.72 3.55 -24.17
N GLU A 58 8.69 3.62 -25.00
CA GLU A 58 7.46 2.88 -24.78
C GLU A 58 7.70 1.37 -24.83
N THR A 59 7.08 0.65 -23.91
CA THR A 59 7.15 -0.82 -23.86
C THR A 59 6.03 -1.42 -24.70
N LYS A 60 6.38 -2.31 -25.64
CA LYS A 60 5.39 -3.10 -26.38
C LYS A 60 4.92 -4.26 -25.50
N ILE A 61 3.68 -4.19 -25.02
CA ILE A 61 3.09 -5.20 -24.13
C ILE A 61 2.33 -6.22 -24.97
N LYS A 62 2.64 -7.52 -24.79
CA LYS A 62 1.81 -8.59 -25.34
C LYS A 62 0.66 -8.89 -24.37
N PRO A 63 -0.59 -9.01 -24.84
CA PRO A 63 -1.70 -9.42 -23.99
C PRO A 63 -1.44 -10.79 -23.35
N SER A 64 -1.89 -10.94 -22.11
CA SER A 64 -1.84 -12.17 -21.31
C SER A 64 -3.22 -12.45 -20.72
N LYS A 65 -3.39 -13.65 -20.16
CA LYS A 65 -4.57 -13.99 -19.35
C LYS A 65 -4.17 -13.95 -17.88
N TYR A 66 -5.01 -13.29 -17.08
CA TYR A 66 -4.87 -13.23 -15.64
C TYR A 66 -6.20 -13.61 -15.00
N PHE A 67 -6.19 -14.60 -14.12
CA PHE A 67 -7.34 -15.04 -13.35
C PHE A 67 -7.23 -14.47 -11.94
N ALA A 68 -8.10 -13.50 -11.63
CA ALA A 68 -8.18 -12.92 -10.30
C ALA A 68 -9.05 -13.80 -9.39
N LYS A 69 -8.55 -14.10 -8.20
CA LYS A 69 -9.31 -14.78 -7.13
C LYS A 69 -9.27 -13.94 -5.88
N GLU A 70 -10.39 -13.35 -5.53
CA GLU A 70 -10.49 -12.49 -4.35
C GLU A 70 -10.26 -13.26 -3.05
N ASN A 71 -9.41 -12.70 -2.19
CA ASN A 71 -9.19 -13.14 -0.83
C ASN A 71 -9.78 -12.12 0.16
N THR A 72 -11.08 -12.23 0.36
CA THR A 72 -11.87 -11.31 1.21
C THR A 72 -11.40 -11.27 2.66
N HIS A 73 -10.70 -12.30 3.15
CA HIS A 73 -10.13 -12.35 4.50
C HIS A 73 -9.04 -11.30 4.75
N MET A 74 -8.44 -10.74 3.69
CA MET A 74 -7.41 -9.70 3.81
C MET A 74 -7.98 -8.30 4.10
N ILE A 75 -9.29 -8.11 3.98
CA ILE A 75 -9.95 -6.82 4.20
C ILE A 75 -10.89 -6.93 5.39
N LYS A 76 -10.78 -5.98 6.32
CA LYS A 76 -11.77 -5.78 7.39
C LYS A 76 -12.84 -4.81 6.93
N ASN A 77 -14.09 -5.19 7.11
CA ASN A 77 -15.24 -4.32 6.86
C ASN A 77 -15.59 -3.49 8.10
N LYS A 78 -16.49 -2.51 7.92
CA LYS A 78 -16.90 -1.60 8.99
C LYS A 78 -17.45 -2.31 10.23
N LEU A 79 -18.33 -3.31 10.06
CA LEU A 79 -18.93 -4.06 11.18
C LEU A 79 -17.85 -4.79 11.99
N GLN A 80 -16.87 -5.40 11.32
CA GLN A 80 -15.75 -6.06 11.99
C GLN A 80 -14.89 -5.07 12.79
N ILE A 81 -14.72 -3.83 12.31
CA ILE A 81 -14.04 -2.79 13.08
C ILE A 81 -14.87 -2.36 14.30
N GLU A 82 -16.19 -2.16 14.13
CA GLU A 82 -17.09 -1.79 15.24
C GLU A 82 -17.16 -2.87 16.33
N GLU A 83 -17.13 -4.14 15.95
CA GLU A 83 -17.02 -5.25 16.89
C GLU A 83 -15.67 -5.27 17.60
N ASN A 84 -14.58 -5.01 16.88
CA ASN A 84 -13.24 -5.01 17.44
C ASN A 84 -13.03 -3.92 18.51
N ILE A 85 -13.71 -2.77 18.39
CA ILE A 85 -13.70 -1.73 19.44
C ILE A 85 -14.17 -2.31 20.79
N LYS A 86 -15.11 -3.25 20.77
CA LYS A 86 -15.68 -3.86 21.98
C LYS A 86 -14.89 -5.08 22.44
N LYS A 87 -14.38 -5.89 21.50
CA LYS A 87 -13.78 -7.20 21.79
C LYS A 87 -12.26 -7.21 21.86
N ASP A 88 -11.57 -6.22 21.30
CA ASP A 88 -10.09 -6.14 21.18
C ASP A 88 -9.46 -7.43 20.61
N GLU A 89 -10.05 -8.01 19.55
CA GLU A 89 -9.58 -9.25 18.92
C GLU A 89 -8.33 -9.05 18.07
N PHE A 90 -8.11 -7.84 17.55
CA PHE A 90 -6.93 -7.48 16.79
C PHE A 90 -6.51 -6.03 17.02
N LYS A 91 -5.23 -5.75 16.79
CA LYS A 91 -4.71 -4.38 16.84
C LYS A 91 -5.01 -3.64 15.54
N LEU A 92 -5.55 -2.44 15.69
CA LEU A 92 -5.90 -1.55 14.60
C LEU A 92 -4.84 -0.45 14.48
N LEU A 93 -4.07 -0.48 13.40
CA LEU A 93 -3.04 0.52 13.11
C LEU A 93 -3.58 1.55 12.12
N ASP A 94 -3.38 2.83 12.42
CA ASP A 94 -3.69 3.95 11.55
C ASP A 94 -2.40 4.56 10.99
N ALA A 95 -2.26 4.47 9.66
CA ALA A 95 -1.08 4.91 8.93
C ALA A 95 -1.06 6.41 8.60
N ARG A 96 -2.09 7.17 8.96
CA ARG A 96 -2.14 8.62 8.71
C ARG A 96 -1.14 9.36 9.59
N SER A 97 -0.91 10.63 9.28
CA SER A 97 -0.07 11.49 10.13
C SER A 97 -0.66 11.63 11.53
N LYS A 98 0.23 11.78 12.52
CA LYS A 98 -0.13 11.95 13.93
C LYS A 98 -1.09 13.13 14.16
N GLU A 99 -0.93 14.21 13.41
CA GLU A 99 -1.81 15.37 13.49
C GLU A 99 -3.24 15.07 13.01
N ARG A 100 -3.40 14.26 11.95
CA ARG A 100 -4.72 13.80 11.47
C ARG A 100 -5.35 12.83 12.45
N PHE A 101 -4.56 11.88 12.96
CA PHE A 101 -4.99 10.92 13.96
C PHE A 101 -5.50 11.59 15.24
N ASN A 102 -4.78 12.61 15.73
CA ASN A 102 -5.17 13.39 16.92
C ASN A 102 -6.27 14.42 16.64
N GLY A 103 -6.74 14.54 15.40
CA GLY A 103 -7.80 15.47 15.01
C GLY A 103 -7.40 16.95 14.98
N LYS A 104 -6.11 17.26 15.03
CA LYS A 104 -5.56 18.64 15.06
C LYS A 104 -5.61 19.33 13.70
N VAL A 105 -5.70 18.56 12.62
CA VAL A 105 -5.84 19.08 11.25
C VAL A 105 -7.08 18.47 10.58
N LYS A 106 -7.66 19.21 9.63
CA LYS A 106 -8.78 18.71 8.83
C LYS A 106 -8.30 17.60 7.90
N GLU A 107 -9.18 16.64 7.66
CA GLU A 107 -8.97 15.64 6.63
C GLU A 107 -8.95 16.30 5.23
N PRO A 108 -8.09 15.84 4.29
CA PRO A 108 -8.05 16.41 2.94
C PRO A 108 -9.38 16.31 2.19
N ARG A 109 -10.22 15.33 2.55
CA ARG A 109 -11.53 15.12 1.96
C ARG A 109 -12.59 15.94 2.70
N PRO A 110 -13.33 16.83 2.01
CA PRO A 110 -14.41 17.59 2.62
C PRO A 110 -15.48 16.69 3.25
N GLY A 111 -15.98 17.09 4.42
CA GLY A 111 -17.05 16.38 5.14
C GLY A 111 -16.59 15.17 5.97
N VAL A 112 -15.30 14.85 5.99
CA VAL A 112 -14.75 13.77 6.83
C VAL A 112 -14.34 14.32 8.20
N ARG A 113 -14.82 13.68 9.27
CA ARG A 113 -14.46 14.00 10.66
C ARG A 113 -12.96 13.74 10.89
N SER A 114 -12.31 14.64 11.61
CA SER A 114 -10.93 14.44 12.09
C SER A 114 -10.89 13.54 13.34
N GLY A 115 -9.70 13.05 13.69
CA GLY A 115 -9.52 12.11 14.80
C GLY A 115 -9.32 10.68 14.32
N SER A 116 -9.46 9.72 15.23
CA SER A 116 -9.17 8.31 15.00
C SER A 116 -10.26 7.39 15.53
N ILE A 117 -10.13 6.11 15.20
CA ILE A 117 -11.01 5.05 15.71
C ILE A 117 -10.58 4.75 17.15
N GLU A 118 -11.54 4.60 18.05
CA GLU A 118 -11.28 4.25 19.44
C GLU A 118 -10.46 2.96 19.55
N GLY A 119 -9.45 2.96 20.42
CA GLY A 119 -8.52 1.82 20.60
C GLY A 119 -7.50 1.63 19.47
N SER A 120 -7.52 2.44 18.41
CA SER A 120 -6.49 2.37 17.36
C SER A 120 -5.15 2.96 17.80
N ILE A 121 -4.07 2.47 17.20
CA ILE A 121 -2.70 2.90 17.43
C ILE A 121 -2.23 3.69 16.20
N CYS A 122 -1.62 4.85 16.43
CA CYS A 122 -1.05 5.66 15.36
C CYS A 122 0.36 5.16 15.01
N LEU A 123 0.55 4.75 13.75
CA LEU A 123 1.86 4.42 13.18
C LEU A 123 1.94 5.06 11.79
N PRO A 124 2.29 6.35 11.68
CA PRO A 124 2.37 7.02 10.39
C PRO A 124 3.29 6.27 9.43
N TYR A 125 2.83 6.01 8.19
CA TYR A 125 3.61 5.23 7.24
C TYR A 125 5.00 5.83 6.96
N SER A 126 5.13 7.15 7.08
CA SER A 126 6.39 7.88 6.93
C SER A 126 7.46 7.50 7.96
N GLU A 127 7.06 6.94 9.12
CA GLU A 127 8.00 6.44 10.14
C GLU A 127 8.58 5.07 9.78
N CYS A 128 7.95 4.35 8.85
CA CYS A 128 8.41 3.05 8.35
C CYS A 128 9.33 3.16 7.13
N ILE A 129 9.73 4.38 6.75
CA ILE A 129 10.41 4.66 5.49
C ILE A 129 11.59 5.60 5.74
N ASN A 130 12.73 5.29 5.16
CA ASN A 130 13.92 6.11 5.15
C ASN A 130 13.69 7.34 4.25
N PRO A 131 13.64 8.57 4.80
CA PRO A 131 13.34 9.76 4.02
C PRO A 131 14.42 10.09 2.99
N LYS A 132 15.65 9.56 3.13
CA LYS A 132 16.76 9.83 2.22
C LYS A 132 16.52 9.21 0.85
N ASP A 133 16.10 7.95 0.80
CA ASP A 133 16.03 7.16 -0.43
C ASP A 133 14.75 6.33 -0.57
N ASN A 134 13.83 6.40 0.39
CA ASN A 134 12.58 5.64 0.48
C ASN A 134 12.75 4.12 0.74
N SER A 135 13.91 3.70 1.25
CA SER A 135 14.10 2.33 1.77
C SER A 135 13.43 2.08 3.12
#